data_AF-A0A965P9D5-F1
#
_entry.id   AF-A0A965P9D5-F1
#
_cell.length_a   1.000
_cell.length_b   1.000
_cell.length_c   1.000
_cell.angle_alpha   90.00
_cell.angle_beta   90.00
_cell.angle_gamma   90.00
#
_symmetry.space_group_name_H-M   'P 1'
#
loop_
_entity.id
_entity.type
_entity.pdbx_description
1 polymer ?
#
loop_
_entity_poly.entity_id
_entity_poly.type
_entity_poly.pdbx_seq_one_letter_code
_entity_poly.pdbx_strand_id
1 'polypeptide(L)'
;MTQSEYVKHSGLTKGRVSQLVSKGMPLDSAEAADAWRGSSAQRRKAAIEASHIRSEPSEGPYRPPESEAPINPSIVAESTPQGAYERQKQIERASYGLAVQSLRSKSLDAARMVSVHATAAKNLINARKDVLDLAEREKRLVSGDWVKKVMQDHDGSVAQLLKSMPKQLAGRIAPHDPEHAENELERWVQEVCLKTLHQTDPWK
;
A
#
# COMPACT_ATOMS: atom_id res chain seq x y z
N MET A 1 5.43 38.93 -35.82
CA MET A 1 6.79 38.86 -35.25
C MET A 1 7.53 37.67 -35.85
N THR A 2 8.83 37.79 -36.14
CA THR A 2 9.62 36.70 -36.73
C THR A 2 10.19 35.74 -35.67
N GLN A 3 10.53 34.51 -36.04
CA GLN A 3 11.15 33.54 -35.10
C GLN A 3 12.43 34.11 -34.48
N SER A 4 13.21 34.88 -35.24
CA SER A 4 14.45 35.52 -34.79
C SER A 4 14.21 36.62 -33.76
N GLU A 5 13.12 37.39 -33.91
CA GLU A 5 12.69 38.39 -32.92
C GLU A 5 12.25 37.73 -31.61
N TYR A 6 11.50 36.64 -31.71
CA TYR A 6 11.04 35.91 -30.53
C TYR A 6 12.18 35.17 -29.79
N VAL A 7 13.20 34.69 -30.51
CA VAL A 7 14.43 34.15 -29.91
C VAL A 7 15.12 35.19 -29.02
N LYS A 8 15.22 36.44 -29.50
CA LYS A 8 15.80 37.56 -28.73
C LYS A 8 14.93 37.92 -27.51
N HIS A 9 13.62 37.86 -27.65
CA HIS A 9 12.67 38.15 -26.56
C HIS A 9 12.63 37.07 -25.48
N SER A 10 12.56 35.79 -25.87
CA SER A 10 12.34 34.66 -24.96
C SER A 10 13.62 34.05 -24.38
N GLY A 11 14.80 34.41 -24.91
CA GLY A 11 16.09 33.80 -24.54
C GLY A 11 16.23 32.33 -24.94
N LEU A 12 15.31 31.79 -25.75
CA LEU A 12 15.31 30.40 -26.19
C LEU A 12 16.22 30.20 -27.41
N THR A 13 16.82 29.02 -27.53
CA THR A 13 17.60 28.66 -28.72
C THR A 13 16.72 28.62 -29.98
N LYS A 14 17.29 29.02 -31.12
CA LYS A 14 16.59 29.04 -32.43
C LYS A 14 15.96 27.67 -32.78
N GLY A 15 16.66 26.58 -32.48
CA GLY A 15 16.13 25.22 -32.67
C GLY A 15 14.90 24.93 -31.80
N ARG A 16 14.88 25.43 -30.57
CA ARG A 16 13.73 25.25 -29.67
C ARG A 16 12.53 26.07 -30.12
N VAL A 17 12.73 27.30 -30.59
CA VAL A 17 11.66 28.13 -31.15
C VAL A 17 11.07 27.50 -32.42
N SER A 18 11.89 26.99 -33.32
CA SER A 18 11.42 26.26 -34.52
C SER A 18 10.55 25.06 -34.16
N GLN A 19 10.95 24.27 -33.15
CA GLN A 19 10.14 23.16 -32.62
C GLN A 19 8.82 23.59 -31.96
N LEU A 20 8.74 24.80 -31.41
CA LEU A 20 7.51 25.31 -30.80
C LEU A 20 6.55 25.83 -31.87
N VAL A 21 7.08 26.50 -32.90
CA VAL A 21 6.30 26.92 -34.07
C VAL A 21 5.75 25.72 -34.83
N SER A 22 6.53 24.65 -35.02
CA SER A 22 6.03 23.42 -35.65
C SER A 22 4.92 22.73 -34.83
N LYS A 23 4.85 23.01 -33.52
CA LYS A 23 3.78 22.53 -32.63
C LYS A 23 2.59 23.48 -32.56
N GLY A 24 2.56 24.54 -33.38
CA GLY A 24 1.44 25.49 -33.48
C GLY A 24 1.53 26.68 -32.54
N MET A 25 2.73 27.08 -32.11
CA MET A 25 2.92 28.33 -31.35
C MET A 25 2.65 29.55 -32.25
N PRO A 26 1.75 30.46 -31.86
CA PRO A 26 1.47 31.67 -32.64
C PRO A 26 2.68 32.62 -32.63
N LEU A 27 2.90 33.32 -33.75
CA LEU A 27 3.99 34.29 -33.93
C LEU A 27 3.46 35.73 -34.10
N ASP A 28 2.21 35.94 -33.75
CA ASP A 28 1.52 37.22 -33.95
C ASP A 28 2.01 38.28 -32.96
N SER A 29 2.25 37.89 -31.71
CA SER A 29 2.87 38.73 -30.67
C SER A 29 3.72 37.89 -29.69
N ALA A 30 4.68 38.53 -29.02
CA ALA A 30 5.53 37.87 -28.02
C ALA A 30 4.70 37.34 -26.84
N GLU A 31 3.72 38.14 -26.40
CA GLU A 31 2.80 37.79 -25.32
C GLU A 31 1.92 36.58 -25.67
N ALA A 32 1.43 36.48 -26.91
CA ALA A 32 0.63 35.34 -27.36
C ALA A 32 1.46 34.03 -27.38
N ALA A 33 2.74 34.13 -27.77
CA ALA A 33 3.65 32.99 -27.77
C ALA A 33 4.00 32.52 -26.34
N ASP A 34 4.17 33.45 -25.40
CA ASP A 34 4.41 33.12 -23.99
C ASP A 34 3.16 32.56 -23.30
N ALA A 35 1.97 33.10 -23.57
CA ALA A 35 0.70 32.56 -23.09
C ALA A 35 0.44 31.13 -23.61
N TRP A 36 0.79 30.86 -24.88
CA TRP A 36 0.70 29.52 -25.46
C TRP A 36 1.69 28.54 -24.79
N ARG A 37 2.90 28.99 -24.45
CA ARG A 37 3.87 28.19 -23.68
C ARG A 37 3.39 27.89 -22.26
N GLY A 38 2.80 28.86 -21.57
CA GLY A 38 2.21 28.67 -20.24
C GLY A 38 1.07 27.65 -20.24
N SER A 39 0.13 27.79 -21.17
CA SER A 39 -1.03 26.88 -21.29
C SER A 39 -0.67 25.47 -21.75
N SER A 40 0.37 25.31 -22.57
CA SER A 40 0.86 23.99 -22.99
C SER A 40 1.63 23.26 -21.88
N ALA A 41 2.33 24.00 -21.01
CA ALA A 41 2.96 23.43 -19.81
C ALA A 41 1.90 22.96 -18.79
N GLN A 42 0.83 23.74 -18.58
CA GLN A 42 -0.33 23.33 -17.77
C GLN A 42 -1.05 22.11 -18.35
N ARG A 43 -1.28 22.06 -19.67
CA ARG A 43 -1.85 20.86 -20.32
C ARG A 43 -1.01 19.61 -20.12
N ARG A 44 0.33 19.74 -20.11
CA ARG A 44 1.21 18.60 -19.84
C ARG A 44 1.13 18.14 -18.39
N LYS A 45 1.07 19.06 -17.42
CA LYS A 45 0.85 18.70 -16.00
C LYS A 45 -0.50 18.01 -15.80
N ALA A 46 -1.57 18.57 -16.38
CA ALA A 46 -2.91 17.98 -16.33
C ALA A 46 -2.98 16.60 -17.00
N ALA A 47 -2.25 16.37 -18.10
CA ALA A 47 -2.17 15.06 -18.75
C ALA A 47 -1.44 14.02 -17.88
N ILE A 48 -0.39 14.42 -17.15
CA ILE A 48 0.33 13.55 -16.22
C ILE A 48 -0.57 13.23 -15.02
N GLU A 49 -1.26 14.22 -14.44
CA GLU A 49 -2.21 14.00 -13.34
C GLU A 49 -3.42 13.16 -13.76
N ALA A 50 -3.97 13.39 -14.95
CA ALA A 50 -5.07 12.59 -15.48
C ALA A 50 -4.67 11.12 -15.75
N SER A 51 -3.39 10.88 -16.08
CA SER A 51 -2.87 9.51 -16.27
C SER A 51 -2.76 8.71 -14.98
N HIS A 52 -2.78 9.35 -13.81
CA HIS A 52 -2.84 8.68 -12.50
C HIS A 52 -4.25 8.39 -12.00
N ILE A 53 -5.29 9.04 -12.56
CA ILE A 53 -6.67 8.92 -12.07
C ILE A 53 -7.52 7.99 -12.96
N ARG A 54 -7.14 7.76 -14.22
CA ARG A 54 -7.79 6.79 -15.12
C ARG A 54 -7.00 5.49 -15.22
N SER A 55 -7.04 4.66 -14.18
CA SER A 55 -6.96 3.21 -14.38
C SER A 55 -8.34 2.73 -14.83
N GLU A 56 -8.64 2.86 -16.12
CA GLU A 56 -9.75 2.09 -16.69
C GLU A 56 -9.51 0.59 -16.41
N PRO A 57 -10.56 -0.24 -16.23
CA PRO A 57 -10.40 -1.67 -16.07
C PRO A 57 -9.69 -2.18 -17.32
N SER A 58 -8.41 -2.54 -17.13
CA SER A 58 -7.58 -3.02 -18.21
C SER A 58 -8.27 -4.23 -18.83
N GLU A 59 -8.58 -4.13 -20.12
CA GLU A 59 -9.15 -5.16 -20.99
C GLU A 59 -8.14 -6.30 -21.24
N GLY A 60 -7.58 -6.83 -20.16
CA GLY A 60 -6.48 -7.79 -20.13
C GLY A 60 -6.70 -8.86 -19.05
N PRO A 61 -5.84 -9.89 -19.04
CA PRO A 61 -5.95 -10.99 -18.08
C PRO A 61 -5.95 -10.50 -16.62
N TYR A 62 -6.67 -11.20 -15.74
CA TYR A 62 -6.73 -10.87 -14.32
C TYR A 62 -5.32 -10.74 -13.71
N ARG A 63 -5.08 -9.68 -12.93
CA ARG A 63 -3.80 -9.45 -12.24
C ARG A 63 -3.97 -9.47 -10.73
N PRO A 64 -3.10 -10.16 -9.96
CA PRO A 64 -3.10 -10.06 -8.51
C PRO A 64 -2.82 -8.60 -8.06
N PRO A 65 -3.47 -8.12 -6.98
CA PRO A 65 -3.37 -6.71 -6.54
C PRO A 65 -1.93 -6.29 -6.18
N GLU A 66 -1.12 -7.23 -5.69
CA GLU A 66 0.28 -7.00 -5.35
C GLU A 66 1.18 -6.69 -6.55
N SER A 67 0.70 -6.98 -7.76
CA SER A 67 1.42 -6.75 -9.01
C SER A 67 1.36 -5.28 -9.44
N GLU A 68 0.43 -4.49 -8.89
CA GLU A 68 0.29 -3.06 -9.17
C GLU A 68 1.36 -2.22 -8.48
N ALA A 69 1.88 -2.70 -7.33
CA ALA A 69 2.92 -2.00 -6.61
C ALA A 69 4.22 -1.87 -7.44
N PRO A 70 5.00 -0.80 -7.27
CA PRO A 70 6.28 -0.63 -7.96
C PRO A 70 7.25 -1.75 -7.58
N ILE A 71 8.10 -2.17 -8.53
CA ILE A 71 9.16 -3.17 -8.30
C ILE A 71 10.37 -2.45 -7.72
N ASN A 72 10.99 -3.00 -6.69
CA ASN A 72 12.19 -2.40 -6.10
C ASN A 72 13.47 -3.02 -6.71
N PRO A 73 14.19 -2.31 -7.61
CA PRO A 73 15.31 -2.89 -8.36
C PRO A 73 16.51 -3.27 -7.49
N SER A 74 16.69 -2.67 -6.31
CA SER A 74 17.81 -3.01 -5.43
C SER A 74 17.68 -4.40 -4.82
N ILE A 75 16.45 -4.83 -4.53
CA ILE A 75 16.16 -6.10 -3.85
C ILE A 75 16.10 -7.26 -4.85
N VAL A 76 15.77 -6.99 -6.11
CA VAL A 76 15.70 -7.99 -7.20
C VAL A 76 17.02 -8.76 -7.37
N ALA A 77 18.15 -8.09 -7.19
CA ALA A 77 19.49 -8.66 -7.35
C ALA A 77 19.93 -9.54 -6.16
N GLU A 78 19.22 -9.47 -5.04
CA GLU A 78 19.59 -10.20 -3.84
C GLU A 78 19.11 -11.65 -3.90
N SER A 79 19.94 -12.59 -3.44
CA SER A 79 19.57 -14.01 -3.27
C SER A 79 18.75 -14.24 -1.98
N THR A 80 17.91 -13.28 -1.61
CA THR A 80 17.02 -13.36 -0.44
C THR A 80 15.62 -13.83 -0.88
N PRO A 81 14.79 -14.36 0.04
CA PRO A 81 13.39 -14.66 -0.24
C PRO A 81 12.62 -13.44 -0.77
N GLN A 82 12.90 -12.24 -0.22
CA GLN A 82 12.34 -11.00 -0.70
C GLN A 82 12.79 -10.67 -2.14
N GLY A 83 14.07 -10.91 -2.47
CA GLY A 83 14.57 -10.78 -3.84
C GLY A 83 13.93 -11.76 -4.82
N ALA A 84 13.62 -12.99 -4.38
CA ALA A 84 12.86 -13.95 -5.19
C ALA A 84 11.43 -13.47 -5.47
N TYR A 85 10.75 -12.88 -4.48
CA TYR A 85 9.43 -12.27 -4.64
C TYR A 85 9.46 -11.10 -5.65
N GLU A 86 10.43 -10.19 -5.54
CA GLU A 86 10.56 -9.06 -6.48
C GLU A 86 10.90 -9.52 -7.91
N ARG A 87 11.75 -10.55 -8.07
CA ARG A 87 11.98 -11.20 -9.38
C ARG A 87 10.68 -11.78 -9.95
N GLN A 88 9.89 -12.45 -9.12
CA GLN A 88 8.63 -13.04 -9.56
C GLN A 88 7.61 -11.97 -9.99
N LYS A 89 7.59 -10.82 -9.32
CA LYS A 89 6.79 -9.66 -9.69
C LYS A 89 7.22 -9.06 -11.03
N GLN A 90 8.52 -9.04 -11.31
CA GLN A 90 9.04 -8.63 -12.62
C GLN A 90 8.66 -9.60 -13.74
N ILE A 91 8.73 -10.91 -13.48
CA ILE A 91 8.32 -11.96 -14.42
C ILE A 91 6.83 -11.86 -14.72
N GLU A 92 6.00 -11.69 -13.69
CA GLU A 92 4.55 -11.50 -13.85
C GLU A 92 4.27 -10.28 -14.74
N ARG A 93 4.89 -9.12 -14.46
CA ARG A 93 4.69 -7.89 -15.24
C ARG A 93 5.11 -8.06 -16.70
N ALA A 94 6.24 -8.73 -16.95
CA ALA A 94 6.70 -9.01 -18.31
C ALA A 94 5.74 -9.96 -19.05
N SER A 95 5.31 -11.04 -18.38
CA SER A 95 4.37 -12.01 -18.95
C SER A 95 3.00 -11.40 -19.25
N TYR A 96 2.54 -10.48 -18.39
CA TYR A 96 1.30 -9.73 -18.59
C TYR A 96 1.38 -8.86 -19.85
N GLY A 97 2.47 -8.11 -20.02
CA GLY A 97 2.70 -7.30 -21.22
C GLY A 97 2.69 -8.13 -22.50
N LEU A 98 3.34 -9.29 -22.48
CA LEU A 98 3.33 -10.23 -23.61
C LEU A 98 1.94 -10.81 -23.88
N ALA A 99 1.18 -11.15 -22.84
CA ALA A 99 -0.18 -11.66 -22.97
C ALA A 99 -1.12 -10.61 -23.58
N VAL A 100 -1.09 -9.37 -23.08
CA VAL A 100 -1.88 -8.25 -23.62
C VAL A 100 -1.50 -7.95 -25.07
N GLN A 101 -0.21 -7.91 -25.39
CA GLN A 101 0.25 -7.69 -26.76
C GLN A 101 -0.23 -8.80 -27.70
N SER A 102 -0.15 -10.06 -27.27
CA SER A 102 -0.60 -11.22 -28.05
C SER A 102 -2.11 -11.24 -28.27
N LEU A 103 -2.89 -10.83 -27.26
CA LEU A 103 -4.34 -10.69 -27.38
C LEU A 103 -4.71 -9.56 -28.35
N ARG A 104 -4.04 -8.40 -28.25
CA ARG A 104 -4.27 -7.26 -29.16
C ARG A 104 -3.91 -7.57 -30.60
N SER A 105 -2.82 -8.30 -30.82
CA SER A 105 -2.37 -8.69 -32.17
C SER A 105 -3.11 -9.90 -32.74
N LYS A 106 -4.02 -10.53 -31.96
CA LYS A 106 -4.73 -11.78 -32.30
C LYS A 106 -3.76 -12.86 -32.79
N SER A 107 -2.61 -12.98 -32.13
CA SER A 107 -1.62 -14.00 -32.48
C SER A 107 -2.16 -15.41 -32.19
N LEU A 108 -1.73 -16.39 -32.97
CA LEU A 108 -2.07 -17.80 -32.74
C LEU A 108 -1.58 -18.30 -31.37
N ASP A 109 -0.55 -17.64 -30.82
CA ASP A 109 0.07 -17.92 -29.54
C ASP A 109 -0.63 -17.25 -28.34
N ALA A 110 -1.70 -16.47 -28.56
CA ALA A 110 -2.35 -15.69 -27.49
C ALA A 110 -2.80 -16.56 -26.31
N ALA A 111 -3.40 -17.73 -26.57
CA ALA A 111 -3.83 -18.65 -25.51
C ALA A 111 -2.64 -19.17 -24.68
N ARG A 112 -1.51 -19.46 -25.32
CA ARG A 112 -0.27 -19.88 -24.64
C ARG A 112 0.26 -18.76 -23.75
N MET A 113 0.30 -17.52 -24.25
CA MET A 113 0.82 -16.38 -23.47
C MET A 113 -0.06 -16.03 -22.27
N VAL A 114 -1.39 -16.18 -22.38
CA VAL A 114 -2.30 -16.05 -21.23
C VAL A 114 -2.05 -17.14 -20.18
N SER A 115 -1.79 -18.38 -20.60
CA SER A 115 -1.45 -19.47 -19.68
C SER A 115 -0.11 -19.26 -18.96
N VAL A 116 0.90 -18.74 -19.68
CA VAL A 116 2.20 -18.36 -19.09
C VAL A 116 2.01 -17.26 -18.04
N HIS A 117 1.19 -16.24 -18.33
CA HIS A 117 0.83 -15.21 -17.36
C HIS A 117 0.11 -15.77 -16.14
N ALA A 118 -0.88 -16.65 -16.32
CA ALA A 118 -1.60 -17.28 -15.21
C ALA A 118 -0.66 -18.09 -14.30
N THR A 119 0.33 -18.78 -14.89
CA THR A 119 1.37 -19.50 -14.14
C THR A 119 2.28 -18.54 -13.38
N ALA A 120 2.69 -17.43 -14.01
CA ALA A 120 3.50 -16.41 -13.35
C ALA A 120 2.77 -15.73 -12.19
N ALA A 121 1.48 -15.46 -12.33
CA ALA A 121 0.62 -14.93 -11.28
C ALA A 121 0.48 -15.91 -10.10
N LYS A 122 0.29 -17.21 -10.37
CA LYS A 122 0.26 -18.24 -9.32
C LYS A 122 1.60 -18.33 -8.57
N ASN A 123 2.71 -18.27 -9.29
CA ASN A 123 4.04 -18.29 -8.69
C ASN A 123 4.31 -17.04 -7.84
N LEU A 124 3.77 -15.88 -8.19
CA LEU A 124 3.86 -14.66 -7.38
C LEU A 124 3.19 -14.83 -6.01
N ILE A 125 1.97 -15.38 -6.02
CA ILE A 125 1.22 -15.68 -4.80
C ILE A 125 1.98 -16.69 -3.92
N ASN A 126 2.58 -17.71 -4.53
CA ASN A 126 3.37 -18.70 -3.80
C ASN A 126 4.65 -18.08 -3.20
N ALA A 127 5.40 -17.29 -3.97
CA ALA A 127 6.61 -16.62 -3.48
C ALA A 127 6.29 -15.68 -2.30
N ARG A 128 5.11 -15.03 -2.31
CA ARG A 128 4.65 -14.24 -1.15
C ARG A 128 4.41 -15.10 0.08
N LYS A 129 3.74 -16.24 -0.08
CA LYS A 129 3.52 -17.17 1.02
C LYS A 129 4.84 -17.63 1.61
N ASP A 130 5.81 -17.99 0.78
CA ASP A 130 7.14 -18.41 1.24
C ASP A 130 7.86 -17.32 2.04
N VAL A 131 7.75 -16.05 1.63
CA VAL A 131 8.29 -14.91 2.39
C VAL A 131 7.60 -14.75 3.75
N LEU A 132 6.27 -14.88 3.80
CA LEU A 132 5.50 -14.77 5.03
C LEU A 132 5.78 -15.94 5.98
N ASP A 133 5.80 -17.16 5.47
CA ASP A 133 6.10 -18.39 6.24
C ASP A 133 7.52 -18.33 6.82
N LEU A 134 8.49 -17.83 6.05
CA LEU A 134 9.85 -17.66 6.54
C LEU A 134 9.93 -16.56 7.61
N ALA A 135 9.26 -15.43 7.41
CA ALA A 135 9.18 -14.37 8.41
C ALA A 135 8.49 -14.82 9.72
N GLU A 136 7.50 -15.71 9.63
CA GLU A 136 6.85 -16.34 10.78
C GLU A 136 7.81 -17.30 11.50
N ARG A 137 8.52 -18.17 10.75
CA ARG A 137 9.54 -19.10 11.33
C ARG A 137 10.67 -18.35 12.02
N GLU A 138 11.11 -17.23 11.46
CA GLU A 138 12.13 -16.36 12.05
C GLU A 138 11.59 -15.48 13.18
N LYS A 139 10.31 -15.63 13.56
CA LYS A 139 9.64 -14.85 14.61
C LYS A 139 9.67 -13.34 14.38
N ARG A 140 9.83 -12.91 13.13
CA ARG A 140 9.77 -11.49 12.74
C ARG A 140 8.33 -11.00 12.64
N LEU A 141 7.44 -11.89 12.21
CA LEU A 141 6.00 -11.65 12.13
C LEU A 141 5.28 -12.68 12.99
N VAL A 142 4.15 -12.29 13.56
CA VAL A 142 3.27 -13.17 14.32
C VAL A 142 1.85 -12.98 13.80
N SER A 143 1.10 -14.06 13.70
CA SER A 143 -0.30 -14.01 13.28
C SER A 143 -1.12 -13.12 14.23
N GLY A 144 -1.93 -12.22 13.67
CA GLY A 144 -2.80 -11.34 14.45
C GLY A 144 -3.79 -12.11 15.32
N ASP A 145 -4.31 -13.24 14.82
CA ASP A 145 -5.21 -14.11 15.59
C ASP A 145 -4.52 -14.73 16.80
N TRP A 146 -3.24 -15.11 16.64
CA TRP A 146 -2.45 -15.61 17.74
C TRP A 146 -2.20 -14.52 18.79
N VAL A 147 -1.84 -13.31 18.36
CA VAL A 147 -1.61 -12.19 19.29
C VAL A 147 -2.88 -11.86 20.05
N LYS A 148 -4.02 -11.78 19.34
CA LYS A 148 -5.33 -11.56 19.95
C LYS A 148 -5.65 -12.63 20.98
N LYS A 149 -5.46 -13.91 20.65
CA LYS A 149 -5.69 -15.02 21.58
C LYS A 149 -4.81 -14.89 22.83
N VAL A 150 -3.50 -14.67 22.66
CA VAL A 150 -2.56 -14.56 23.79
C VAL A 150 -2.91 -13.38 24.69
N MET A 151 -3.26 -12.22 24.12
CA MET A 151 -3.69 -11.06 24.89
C MET A 151 -5.01 -11.31 25.62
N GLN A 152 -5.99 -11.94 24.97
CA GLN A 152 -7.27 -12.28 25.61
C GLN A 152 -7.11 -13.30 26.74
N ASP A 153 -6.26 -14.31 26.56
CA ASP A 153 -5.95 -15.30 27.60
C ASP A 153 -5.26 -14.63 28.81
N HIS A 154 -4.33 -13.71 28.55
CA HIS A 154 -3.67 -12.90 29.58
C HIS A 154 -4.66 -11.99 30.31
N ASP A 155 -5.45 -11.21 29.58
CA ASP A 155 -6.43 -10.27 30.15
C ASP A 155 -7.52 -11.00 30.91
N GLY A 156 -7.94 -12.18 30.46
CA GLY A 156 -8.84 -13.07 31.18
C GLY A 156 -8.27 -13.52 32.52
N SER A 157 -6.98 -13.88 32.55
CA SER A 157 -6.27 -14.27 33.78
C SER A 157 -6.18 -13.10 34.77
N VAL A 158 -5.86 -11.90 34.27
CA VAL A 158 -5.82 -10.67 35.08
C VAL A 158 -7.21 -10.31 35.62
N ALA A 159 -8.25 -10.39 34.79
CA ALA A 159 -9.62 -10.12 35.21
C ALA A 159 -10.09 -11.11 36.28
N GLN A 160 -9.71 -12.38 36.19
CA GLN A 160 -10.02 -13.38 37.22
C GLN A 160 -9.32 -13.07 38.54
N LEU A 161 -8.04 -12.67 38.49
CA LEU A 161 -7.30 -12.25 39.68
C LEU A 161 -7.99 -11.04 40.35
N LEU A 162 -8.33 -10.01 39.57
CA LEU A 162 -9.02 -8.82 40.05
C LEU A 162 -10.37 -9.14 40.69
N LYS A 163 -11.15 -10.06 40.12
CA LYS A 163 -12.43 -10.50 40.70
C LYS A 163 -12.26 -11.24 42.03
N SER A 164 -11.12 -11.91 42.25
CA SER A 164 -10.85 -12.61 43.52
C SER A 164 -10.18 -11.73 44.58
N MET A 165 -9.67 -10.56 44.19
CA MET A 165 -8.96 -9.63 45.07
C MET A 165 -9.78 -9.17 46.29
N PRO A 166 -11.07 -8.76 46.18
CA PRO A 166 -11.84 -8.27 47.32
C PRO A 166 -11.87 -9.29 48.47
N LYS A 167 -12.17 -10.56 48.16
CA LYS A 167 -12.20 -11.65 49.14
C LYS A 167 -10.84 -11.96 49.78
N GLN A 168 -9.76 -11.82 49.01
CA GLN A 168 -8.41 -12.11 49.52
C GLN A 168 -7.85 -10.99 50.40
N LEU A 169 -8.28 -9.74 50.18
CA LEU A 169 -7.70 -8.57 50.84
C LEU A 169 -8.60 -7.94 51.92
N ALA A 170 -9.92 -8.08 51.83
CA ALA A 170 -10.86 -7.42 52.74
C ALA A 170 -10.56 -7.69 54.23
N GLY A 171 -10.34 -8.95 54.58
CA GLY A 171 -9.98 -9.34 55.97
C GLY A 171 -8.62 -8.83 56.45
N ARG A 172 -7.71 -8.45 55.55
CA ARG A 172 -6.41 -7.84 55.90
C ARG A 172 -6.49 -6.32 55.96
N ILE A 173 -7.31 -5.71 55.12
CA ILE A 173 -7.46 -4.25 55.00
C ILE A 173 -8.31 -3.70 56.16
N ALA A 174 -9.45 -4.33 56.44
CA ALA A 174 -10.35 -3.92 57.51
C ALA A 174 -10.77 -5.14 58.34
N PRO A 175 -9.93 -5.58 59.31
CA PRO A 175 -10.24 -6.75 60.15
C PRO A 175 -11.50 -6.60 61.02
N HIS A 176 -11.91 -5.36 61.28
CA HIS A 176 -13.05 -4.99 62.13
C HIS A 176 -14.37 -4.89 61.35
N ASP A 177 -14.32 -4.72 60.03
CA ASP A 177 -15.48 -4.72 59.14
C ASP A 177 -15.06 -5.19 57.73
N PRO A 178 -14.82 -6.50 57.57
CA PRO A 178 -14.37 -7.06 56.30
C PRO A 178 -15.47 -7.02 55.23
N GLU A 179 -16.74 -7.07 55.61
CA GLU A 179 -17.86 -7.06 54.65
C GLU A 179 -17.96 -5.71 53.93
N HIS A 180 -17.81 -4.60 54.64
CA HIS A 180 -17.80 -3.28 54.02
C HIS A 180 -16.61 -3.09 53.06
N ALA A 181 -15.42 -3.55 53.46
CA ALA A 181 -14.22 -3.47 52.62
C ALA A 181 -14.30 -4.35 51.37
N GLU A 182 -14.88 -5.56 51.46
CA GLU A 182 -15.12 -6.43 50.31
C GLU A 182 -16.04 -5.75 49.29
N ASN A 183 -17.17 -5.20 49.75
CA ASN A 183 -18.15 -4.56 48.89
C ASN A 183 -17.58 -3.34 48.13
N GLU A 184 -16.80 -2.50 48.81
CA GLU A 184 -16.22 -1.31 48.16
C GLU A 184 -15.11 -1.68 47.17
N LEU A 185 -14.29 -2.70 47.48
CA LEU A 185 -13.30 -3.23 46.56
C LEU A 185 -13.95 -3.89 45.34
N GLU A 186 -15.02 -4.66 45.54
CA GLU A 186 -15.78 -5.27 44.45
C GLU A 186 -16.38 -4.20 43.54
N ARG A 187 -17.00 -3.16 44.12
CA ARG A 187 -17.52 -2.02 43.37
C ARG A 187 -16.44 -1.35 42.53
N TRP A 188 -15.28 -1.04 43.12
CA TRP A 188 -14.18 -0.42 42.37
C TRP A 188 -13.65 -1.31 41.24
N VAL A 189 -13.51 -2.62 41.48
CA VAL A 189 -13.07 -3.58 40.46
C VAL A 189 -14.05 -3.61 39.28
N GLN A 190 -15.35 -3.67 39.53
CA GLN A 190 -16.38 -3.76 38.48
C GLN A 190 -16.58 -2.42 37.75
N GLU A 191 -16.77 -1.32 38.50
CA GLU A 191 -17.18 -0.03 37.94
C GLU A 191 -16.02 0.75 37.32
N VAL A 192 -14.81 0.57 37.84
CA VAL A 192 -13.62 1.32 37.40
C VAL A 192 -12.68 0.40 36.65
N CYS A 193 -12.09 -0.60 37.32
CA CYS A 193 -10.97 -1.36 36.75
C CYS A 193 -11.36 -2.17 35.50
N LEU A 194 -12.37 -3.04 35.60
CA LEU A 194 -12.82 -3.88 34.48
C LEU A 194 -13.48 -3.05 33.38
N LYS A 195 -14.20 -1.99 33.74
CA LYS A 195 -14.82 -1.08 32.77
C LYS A 195 -13.76 -0.33 31.95
N THR A 196 -12.72 0.19 32.60
CA THR A 196 -11.59 0.82 31.90
C THR A 196 -10.85 -0.19 31.04
N LEU A 197 -10.55 -1.39 31.56
CA LEU A 197 -9.92 -2.46 30.78
C LEU A 197 -10.68 -2.78 29.49
N HIS A 198 -12.02 -2.84 29.58
CA HIS A 198 -12.89 -3.07 28.43
C HIS A 198 -12.98 -1.87 27.47
N GLN A 199 -12.77 -0.63 27.94
CA GLN A 199 -12.74 0.55 27.09
C GLN A 199 -11.40 0.71 26.35
N THR A 200 -10.31 0.27 26.97
CA THR A 200 -8.96 0.29 26.40
C THR A 200 -8.60 -0.96 25.61
N ASP A 201 -9.56 -1.87 25.41
CA ASP A 201 -9.37 -3.10 24.64
C ASP A 201 -9.00 -2.75 23.18
N PRO A 202 -7.77 -3.08 22.72
CA PRO A 202 -7.32 -2.77 21.38
C PRO A 202 -8.00 -3.61 20.29
N TRP A 203 -8.82 -4.61 20.67
CA TRP A 203 -9.47 -5.56 19.76
C TRP A 203 -10.95 -5.28 19.50
N LYS A 204 -11.48 -4.16 20.01
CA LYS A 204 -12.86 -3.72 19.80
C LYS A 204 -13.14 -3.21 18.39
#